data_AF-A0A2E2MSC1-F1
#
_entry.id   AF-A0A2E2MSC1-F1
#
_cell.length_a   1.000
_cell.length_b   1.000
_cell.length_c   1.000
_cell.angle_alpha   90.00
_cell.angle_beta   90.00
_cell.angle_gamma   90.00
#
_symmetry.space_group_name_H-M   'P 1'
#
loop_
_entity.id
_entity.type
_entity.pdbx_description
1 polymer ?
#
loop_
_entity_poly.entity_id
_entity_poly.type
_entity_poly.pdbx_seq_one_letter_code
_entity_poly.pdbx_strand_id
1 'polypeptide(L)'
;MHKLLKDPIFAFLLVAPLPFWVWIVATQGVTGITDLSLLMSLVVLYPIIEEIIFRGLIQPFMAKRLNQSWSIFSLANILTSLSFVALHLINHPPLWALAVFVPSLVFGYS
;
A
#
# COMPACT_ATOMS: atom_id res chain seq x y z
N MET A 1 -8.87 18.08 -5.84
CA MET A 1 -7.52 17.48 -5.68
C MET A 1 -6.83 18.18 -4.53
N HIS A 2 -6.81 17.58 -3.33
CA HIS A 2 -5.83 18.00 -2.32
C HIS A 2 -4.46 17.97 -2.99
N LYS A 3 -3.64 19.01 -2.79
CA LYS A 3 -2.26 19.00 -3.31
C LYS A 3 -1.54 17.88 -2.58
N LEU A 4 -1.47 16.69 -3.19
CA LEU A 4 -0.91 15.47 -2.60
C LEU A 4 0.48 15.73 -1.98
N LEU A 5 1.30 16.51 -2.69
CA LEU A 5 2.64 16.94 -2.27
C LEU A 5 2.67 17.89 -1.06
N LYS A 6 1.54 18.47 -0.67
CA LYS A 6 1.39 19.34 0.51
C LYS A 6 0.63 18.66 1.65
N ASP A 7 0.20 17.42 1.46
CA ASP A 7 -0.49 16.67 2.50
C ASP A 7 0.56 16.14 3.50
N PRO A 8 0.50 16.59 4.78
CA PRO A 8 1.47 16.15 5.78
C PRO A 8 1.37 14.66 6.07
N ILE A 9 0.20 14.03 5.87
CA ILE A 9 0.00 12.60 6.05
C ILE A 9 0.73 11.85 4.92
N PHE A 10 0.61 12.33 3.69
CA PHE A 10 1.34 11.77 2.55
C PHE A 10 2.85 11.88 2.75
N ALA A 11 3.35 13.05 3.15
CA ALA A 11 4.78 13.26 3.42
C ALA A 11 5.28 12.36 4.57
N PHE A 12 4.50 12.24 5.64
CA PHE A 12 4.83 11.33 6.75
C PHE A 12 4.91 9.89 6.27
N LEU A 13 3.91 9.39 5.54
CA LEU A 13 3.89 8.02 5.04
C LEU A 13 5.01 7.70 4.04
N LEU A 14 5.45 8.70 3.27
CA LEU A 14 6.59 8.56 2.37
C LEU A 14 7.91 8.37 3.14
N VAL A 15 8.06 9.05 4.28
CA VAL A 15 9.30 9.07 5.08
C VAL A 15 9.30 8.00 6.18
N ALA A 16 8.14 7.59 6.67
CA ALA A 16 7.97 6.63 7.77
C ALA A 16 8.69 5.28 7.57
N PRO A 17 8.84 4.72 6.35
CA PRO A 17 9.59 3.48 6.14
C PRO A 17 11.11 3.66 6.27
N LEU A 18 11.66 4.88 6.13
CA LEU A 18 13.11 5.09 6.03
C LEU A 18 13.90 4.57 7.25
N PRO A 19 13.49 4.79 8.51
CA PRO A 19 14.21 4.24 9.66
C PRO A 19 14.28 2.71 9.63
N PHE A 20 13.21 2.05 9.16
CA PHE A 20 13.18 0.59 9.03
C PHE A 20 14.13 0.10 7.93
N TRP A 21 14.19 0.81 6.80
CA TRP A 21 15.12 0.49 5.70
C TRP A 21 16.58 0.68 6.14
N VAL A 22 16.88 1.76 6.85
CA VAL A 22 18.22 2.01 7.42
C VAL A 22 18.61 0.88 8.38
N TRP A 23 17.69 0.44 9.24
CA TRP A 23 17.92 -0.67 10.16
C TRP A 23 18.18 -2.00 9.42
N ILE A 24 17.42 -2.32 8.37
CA ILE A 24 17.65 -3.51 7.54
C ILE A 24 19.04 -3.43 6.90
N VAL A 25 19.39 -2.31 6.26
CA VAL A 25 20.69 -2.15 5.61
C VAL A 25 21.84 -2.25 6.63
N ALA A 26 21.67 -1.68 7.82
CA ALA A 26 22.68 -1.72 8.88
C ALA A 26 22.88 -3.13 9.46
N THR A 27 21.85 -3.98 9.47
CA THR A 27 21.90 -5.32 10.08
C THR A 27 22.16 -6.44 9.09
N GLN A 28 21.71 -6.29 7.84
CA GLN A 28 21.77 -7.33 6.80
C GLN A 28 22.64 -6.92 5.61
N GLY A 29 23.07 -5.65 5.53
CA GLY A 29 23.78 -5.11 4.39
C GLY A 29 22.86 -4.81 3.21
N VAL A 30 23.45 -4.40 2.08
CA VAL A 30 22.72 -4.30 0.81
C VAL A 30 22.75 -5.67 0.15
N THR A 31 21.75 -6.49 0.47
CA THR A 31 21.52 -7.75 -0.22
C THR A 31 20.38 -7.57 -1.20
N GLY A 32 20.58 -7.80 -2.50
CA GLY A 32 19.46 -7.89 -3.43
C GLY A 32 19.70 -7.41 -4.85
N ILE A 33 18.56 -7.28 -5.53
CA ILE A 33 18.34 -7.16 -6.97
C ILE A 33 19.32 -6.17 -7.63
N THR A 34 20.19 -6.70 -8.50
CA THR A 34 21.11 -5.93 -9.33
C THR A 34 20.54 -5.62 -10.72
N ASP A 35 19.43 -6.25 -11.09
CA ASP A 35 18.77 -6.05 -12.38
C ASP A 35 17.81 -4.86 -12.32
N LEU A 36 18.08 -3.84 -13.13
CA LEU A 36 17.27 -2.62 -13.17
C LEU A 36 15.84 -2.91 -13.63
N SER A 37 15.64 -3.86 -14.54
CA SER A 37 14.30 -4.17 -15.08
C SER A 37 13.42 -4.78 -13.99
N LEU A 38 13.98 -5.70 -13.20
CA LEU A 38 13.32 -6.28 -12.04
C LEU A 38 13.07 -5.24 -10.94
N LEU A 39 14.00 -4.32 -10.70
CA LEU A 39 13.78 -3.22 -9.76
C LEU A 39 12.63 -2.32 -10.20
N MET A 40 12.61 -1.93 -11.49
CA MET A 40 11.56 -1.08 -12.05
C MET A 40 10.20 -1.78 -12.05
N SER A 41 10.17 -3.10 -12.25
CA SER A 41 8.91 -3.82 -12.17
C SER A 41 8.34 -3.79 -10.74
N LEU A 42 9.17 -4.06 -9.72
CA LEU A 42 8.76 -4.08 -8.32
C LEU A 42 8.40 -2.71 -7.75
N VAL A 43 9.11 -1.66 -8.14
CA VAL A 43 8.94 -0.31 -7.56
C VAL A 43 7.93 0.54 -8.33
N VAL A 44 7.73 0.27 -9.62
CA VAL A 44 6.87 1.10 -10.48
C VAL A 44 5.71 0.29 -11.05
N LEU A 45 6.01 -0.78 -11.80
CA LEU A 45 4.97 -1.49 -12.55
C LEU A 45 3.94 -2.16 -11.63
N TYR A 46 4.40 -2.97 -10.67
CA TYR A 46 3.51 -3.68 -9.75
C TYR A 46 2.67 -2.72 -8.91
N PRO A 47 3.22 -1.67 -8.26
CA PRO A 47 2.42 -0.71 -7.51
C PRO A 47 1.36 0.02 -8.36
N ILE A 48 1.65 0.35 -9.62
CA ILE A 48 0.66 0.96 -10.52
C ILE A 48 -0.47 -0.03 -10.82
N ILE A 49 -0.15 -1.29 -11.11
CA ILE A 49 -1.14 -2.33 -11.37
C ILE A 49 -2.00 -2.57 -10.13
N GLU A 50 -1.39 -2.66 -8.96
CA GLU A 50 -2.07 -2.80 -7.68
C GLU A 50 -3.06 -1.65 -7.46
N GLU A 51 -2.64 -0.40 -7.65
CA GLU A 51 -3.51 0.76 -7.47
C GLU A 51 -4.71 0.74 -8.44
N ILE A 52 -4.48 0.39 -9.71
CA ILE A 52 -5.56 0.25 -10.71
C ILE A 52 -6.55 -0.84 -10.28
N ILE A 53 -6.08 -2.00 -9.83
CA ILE A 53 -6.95 -3.12 -9.46
C ILE A 53 -7.70 -2.83 -8.16
N PHE A 54 -6.99 -2.44 -7.10
CA PHE A 54 -7.59 -2.29 -5.77
C PHE A 54 -8.39 -1.00 -5.65
N ARG A 55 -7.86 0.14 -6.08
CA ARG A 55 -8.53 1.44 -5.96
C ARG A 55 -9.35 1.81 -7.18
N GLY A 56 -8.93 1.40 -8.36
CA GLY A 56 -9.67 1.66 -9.59
C GLY A 56 -10.87 0.74 -9.79
N LEU A 57 -10.78 -0.54 -9.38
CA LEU A 57 -11.81 -1.55 -9.69
C LEU A 57 -12.50 -2.09 -8.43
N ILE A 58 -11.75 -2.69 -7.50
CA ILE A 58 -12.32 -3.41 -6.35
C ILE A 58 -13.02 -2.47 -5.39
N GLN A 59 -12.36 -1.41 -4.92
CA GLN A 59 -12.94 -0.47 -3.95
C GLN A 59 -14.21 0.22 -4.48
N PRO A 60 -14.26 0.73 -5.72
CA PRO A 60 -15.48 1.30 -6.28
C PRO A 60 -16.58 0.24 -6.47
N PHE A 61 -16.23 -0.99 -6.86
CA PHE A 61 -17.19 -2.08 -6.96
C PHE A 61 -17.84 -2.40 -5.59
N MET A 62 -17.05 -2.42 -4.53
CA MET A 62 -17.54 -2.63 -3.16
C MET A 62 -18.34 -1.42 -2.66
N ALA A 63 -17.88 -0.20 -2.93
CA ALA A 63 -18.55 1.03 -2.51
C ALA A 63 -19.94 1.20 -3.14
N LYS A 64 -20.17 0.68 -4.36
CA LYS A 64 -21.51 0.65 -4.98
C LYS A 64 -22.49 -0.28 -4.27
N ARG A 65 -22.01 -1.23 -3.47
CA ARG A 65 -22.83 -2.25 -2.78
C ARG A 65 -22.91 -2.03 -1.27
N LEU A 66 -21.97 -1.28 -0.71
CA LEU A 66 -21.80 -1.06 0.73
C LEU A 66 -21.91 0.44 1.02
N ASN A 67 -22.91 0.81 1.80
CA ASN A 67 -23.21 2.22 2.10
C ASN A 67 -22.62 2.68 3.44
N GLN A 68 -21.95 1.79 4.20
CA GLN A 68 -21.38 2.11 5.49
C GLN A 68 -20.07 2.90 5.33
N SER A 69 -20.09 4.15 5.78
CA SER A 69 -18.90 5.00 5.90
C SER A 69 -18.86 5.67 7.29
N TRP A 70 -17.68 5.67 7.89
CA TRP A 70 -17.37 6.31 9.16
C TRP A 70 -16.42 7.48 8.93
N SER A 71 -16.93 8.54 8.30
CA SER A 71 -16.26 9.82 7.98
C SER A 71 -14.95 9.73 7.17
N ILE A 72 -13.95 9.00 7.65
CA ILE A 72 -12.60 8.85 7.08
C ILE A 72 -12.43 7.44 6.48
N PHE A 73 -13.10 6.43 7.03
CA PHE A 73 -13.00 5.04 6.56
C PHE A 73 -14.36 4.53 6.07
N SER A 74 -14.40 3.95 4.87
CA SER A 74 -15.55 3.21 4.38
C SER A 74 -15.36 1.71 4.56
N LEU A 75 -16.46 0.97 4.71
CA LEU A 75 -16.40 -0.49 4.74
C LEU A 75 -15.77 -1.04 3.44
N ALA A 76 -16.00 -0.37 2.31
CA ALA A 76 -15.35 -0.68 1.04
C ALA A 76 -13.81 -0.53 1.10
N ASN A 77 -13.29 0.54 1.74
CA ASN A 77 -11.86 0.73 1.92
C ASN A 77 -11.26 -0.37 2.83
N ILE A 78 -11.93 -0.70 3.93
CA ILE A 78 -11.47 -1.75 4.85
C ILE A 78 -11.38 -3.09 4.13
N LEU A 79 -12.44 -3.50 3.44
CA LEU A 79 -12.47 -4.80 2.76
C LEU A 79 -11.51 -4.87 1.56
N THR A 80 -11.32 -3.75 0.85
CA THR A 80 -10.30 -3.67 -0.21
C THR A 80 -8.91 -3.82 0.39
N SER A 81 -8.63 -3.14 1.50
CA SER A 81 -7.34 -3.21 2.18
C SER A 81 -7.07 -4.61 2.75
N LEU A 82 -8.08 -5.30 3.28
CA LEU A 82 -7.98 -6.70 3.70
C LEU A 82 -7.72 -7.64 2.51
N SER A 83 -8.37 -7.40 1.36
CA SER A 83 -8.15 -8.17 0.14
C SER A 83 -6.72 -7.98 -0.39
N PHE A 84 -6.20 -6.75 -0.30
CA PHE A 84 -4.81 -6.43 -0.64
C PHE A 84 -3.81 -7.18 0.25
N VAL A 85 -4.02 -7.18 1.57
CA VAL A 85 -3.23 -7.97 2.53
C VAL A 85 -3.32 -9.47 2.22
N ALA A 86 -4.51 -9.98 1.91
CA ALA A 86 -4.72 -11.40 1.62
C ALA A 86 -3.90 -11.88 0.41
N LEU A 87 -3.77 -11.07 -0.65
CA LEU A 87 -2.90 -11.42 -1.78
C LEU A 87 -1.42 -11.42 -1.41
N HIS A 88 -0.99 -10.54 -0.50
CA HIS A 88 0.41 -10.52 -0.04
C HIS A 88 0.78 -11.80 0.73
N LEU A 89 -0.18 -12.49 1.35
CA LEU A 89 0.06 -13.78 2.02
C LEU A 89 0.50 -14.89 1.06
N ILE A 90 0.29 -14.74 -0.26
CA ILE A 90 0.75 -15.73 -1.25
C ILE A 90 2.29 -15.79 -1.29
N ASN A 91 2.94 -14.64 -1.17
CA ASN A 91 4.39 -14.50 -1.36
C ASN A 91 5.15 -14.01 -0.12
N HIS A 92 4.46 -13.58 0.94
CA HIS A 92 5.09 -12.98 2.11
C HIS A 92 4.62 -13.62 3.42
N PRO A 93 5.51 -13.67 4.45
CA PRO A 93 5.11 -14.08 5.78
C PRO A 93 4.00 -13.19 6.35
N PRO A 94 3.16 -13.69 7.28
CA PRO A 94 1.98 -12.97 7.75
C PRO A 94 2.24 -11.55 8.27
N LEU A 95 3.34 -11.34 9.00
CA LEU A 95 3.67 -10.03 9.54
C LEU A 95 4.01 -9.00 8.45
N TRP A 96 4.68 -9.43 7.37
CA TRP A 96 5.01 -8.59 6.22
C TRP A 96 3.77 -8.26 5.40
N ALA A 97 2.90 -9.25 5.18
CA ALA A 97 1.62 -9.02 4.52
C ALA A 97 0.73 -8.07 5.33
N LEU A 98 0.71 -8.17 6.66
CA LEU A 98 -0.07 -7.27 7.49
C LEU A 98 0.49 -5.84 7.50
N ALA A 99 1.80 -5.66 7.30
CA ALA A 99 2.44 -4.34 7.27
C ALA A 99 1.86 -3.42 6.17
N VAL A 100 1.34 -3.98 5.07
CA VAL A 100 0.73 -3.18 4.00
C VAL A 100 -0.71 -2.73 4.32
N PHE A 101 -1.32 -3.24 5.38
CA PHE A 101 -2.72 -2.92 5.73
C PHE A 101 -2.92 -1.44 6.05
N VAL A 102 -2.09 -0.89 6.94
CA VAL A 102 -2.17 0.51 7.37
C VAL A 102 -1.94 1.49 6.22
N PRO A 103 -0.85 1.41 5.44
CA PRO A 103 -0.68 2.31 4.30
C PRO A 103 -1.80 2.15 3.26
N SER A 104 -2.30 0.94 3.04
CA SER A 104 -3.45 0.68 2.17
C SER A 104 -4.71 1.42 2.68
N LEU A 105 -5.05 1.30 3.96
CA LEU A 105 -6.18 2.02 4.56
C LEU A 105 -6.05 3.53 4.43
N VAL A 106 -4.85 4.08 4.67
CA VAL A 106 -4.63 5.53 4.60
C VAL A 106 -4.64 6.00 3.16
N PHE A 107 -4.02 5.35 2.19
CA PHE A 107 -4.11 5.81 0.80
C PHE A 107 -5.49 5.59 0.16
N GLY A 108 -6.35 4.77 0.76
CA GLY A 108 -7.72 4.51 0.30
C GLY A 108 -8.81 5.44 0.85
N TYR A 109 -8.49 6.49 1.63
CA TYR A 109 -9.52 7.45 2.07
C TYR A 109 -10.02 8.29 0.89
N SER A 110 -11.31 8.61 0.88
CA SER A 110 -11.96 9.48 -0.12
C SER A 110 -13.11 10.23 0.53
#